data_AF-A0A2V8L322-F1
#
_entry.id   AF-A0A2V8L322-F1
#
_cell.length_a   1.000
_cell.length_b   1.000
_cell.length_c   1.000
_cell.angle_alpha   90.00
_cell.angle_beta   90.00
_cell.angle_gamma   90.00
#
_symmetry.space_group_name_H-M   'P 1'
#
loop_
_entity.id
_entity.type
_entity.pdbx_description
1 polymer ?
#
loop_
_entity_poly.entity_id
_entity_poly.type
_entity_poly.pdbx_seq_one_letter_code
_entity_poly.pdbx_strand_id
1 'polypeptide(L)'
;MTLDSHQGESVVIDVCTTCQAFWFDKYESLQLSPGSTLKLMKFIGENSQSARPMPQTFQCPRCPAHLVLTHDLQRNTKFSYWRCPKDHGKFIGFFDFLKEKNFVRQLSPKEIQELRKNIQTVNCSNCGGPIDLATASACTHCGSPISTLDMKQPQQMLAQLQQAAAPKPPNPALPLELERAKREAEGWFGPHESDPDWLSDASSGSLIQ
;
A
#
# COMPACT_ATOMS: atom_id res chain seq x y z
N MET A 1 1.38 14.66 11.75
CA MET A 1 2.40 14.97 10.73
C MET A 1 1.67 15.41 9.46
N THR A 2 1.95 16.61 8.96
CA THR A 2 1.33 17.12 7.74
C THR A 2 2.10 16.65 6.51
N LEU A 3 1.36 16.13 5.54
CA LEU A 3 1.86 15.50 4.32
C LEU A 3 1.03 15.95 3.12
N ASP A 4 1.53 15.70 1.92
CA ASP A 4 0.87 16.07 0.67
C ASP A 4 0.03 14.90 0.14
N SER A 5 -1.16 15.18 -0.37
CA SER A 5 -2.00 14.24 -1.11
C SER A 5 -1.61 14.16 -2.58
N HIS A 6 -2.12 13.15 -3.30
CA HIS A 6 -2.01 13.06 -4.75
C HIS A 6 -2.60 14.27 -5.49
N GLN A 7 -3.53 15.01 -4.87
CA GLN A 7 -4.18 16.19 -5.44
C GLN A 7 -3.48 17.50 -5.06
N GLY A 8 -2.37 17.43 -4.31
CA GLY A 8 -1.64 18.61 -3.81
C GLY A 8 -2.23 19.23 -2.54
N GLU A 9 -3.34 18.69 -2.03
CA GLU A 9 -3.91 19.09 -0.73
C GLU A 9 -3.11 18.51 0.44
N SER A 10 -3.23 19.12 1.63
CA SER A 10 -2.58 18.62 2.85
C SER A 10 -3.40 17.51 3.53
N VAL A 11 -2.74 16.42 3.91
CA VAL A 11 -3.25 15.31 4.73
C VAL A 11 -2.51 15.28 6.05
N VAL A 12 -3.22 15.18 7.17
CA VAL A 12 -2.60 15.19 8.51
C VAL A 12 -2.68 13.79 9.09
N ILE A 13 -1.54 13.13 9.24
CA ILE A 13 -1.47 11.76 9.75
C ILE A 13 -0.96 11.74 11.18
N ASP A 14 -1.65 11.01 12.04
CA ASP A 14 -1.29 10.84 13.43
C ASP A 14 -0.18 9.79 13.57
N VAL A 15 0.85 10.12 14.35
CA VAL A 15 2.05 9.29 14.50
C VAL A 15 2.34 9.04 15.97
N CYS A 16 2.46 7.78 16.36
CA CYS A 16 2.94 7.38 17.68
C CYS A 16 4.32 6.72 17.54
N THR A 17 5.39 7.44 17.89
CA THR A 17 6.76 6.90 17.87
C THR A 17 6.99 5.84 18.94
N THR A 18 6.35 5.99 20.11
CA THR A 18 6.42 4.98 21.19
C THR A 18 5.75 3.67 20.79
N CYS A 19 4.63 3.75 20.08
CA CYS A 19 3.88 2.60 19.57
C CYS A 19 4.48 2.06 18.26
N GLN A 20 5.38 2.82 17.62
CA GLN A 20 5.88 2.59 16.26
C GLN A 20 4.74 2.36 15.26
N ALA A 21 3.77 3.26 15.25
CA ALA A 21 2.56 3.12 14.44
C ALA A 21 1.99 4.44 13.95
N PHE A 22 1.16 4.35 12.92
CA PHE A 22 0.37 5.43 12.35
C PHE A 22 -1.12 5.18 12.61
N TRP A 23 -1.86 6.26 12.79
CA TRP A 23 -3.29 6.28 12.59
C TRP A 23 -3.60 7.04 11.29
N PHE A 24 -4.38 6.40 10.43
CA PHE A 24 -4.93 6.98 9.22
C PHE A 24 -6.43 7.07 9.40
N ASP A 25 -7.01 8.26 9.30
CA ASP A 25 -8.45 8.40 9.15
C ASP A 25 -8.91 7.83 7.79
N LYS A 26 -10.23 7.76 7.62
CA LYS A 26 -10.86 7.26 6.41
C LYS A 26 -10.26 7.92 5.16
N TYR A 27 -9.76 7.08 4.24
CA TYR A 27 -9.12 7.44 2.97
C TYR A 27 -7.72 8.08 3.03
N GLU A 28 -7.18 8.48 4.18
CA GLU A 28 -5.90 9.19 4.23
C GLU A 28 -4.73 8.38 3.64
N SER A 29 -4.64 7.07 3.93
CA SER A 29 -3.58 6.22 3.37
C SER A 29 -3.64 6.12 1.83
N LEU A 30 -4.83 6.28 1.24
CA LEU A 30 -5.05 6.26 -0.20
C LEU A 30 -4.79 7.61 -0.85
N GLN A 31 -4.94 8.70 -0.10
CA GLN A 31 -4.68 10.05 -0.58
C GLN A 31 -3.20 10.40 -0.59
N LEU A 32 -2.37 9.71 0.21
CA LEU A 32 -0.94 9.97 0.33
C LEU A 32 -0.22 10.08 -1.02
N SER A 33 0.33 11.27 -1.31
CA SER A 33 1.21 11.41 -2.46
C SER A 33 2.41 10.45 -2.34
N PRO A 34 3.06 10.13 -3.47
CA PRO A 34 4.23 9.28 -3.40
C PRO A 34 5.40 9.93 -2.65
N GLY A 35 5.56 11.26 -2.75
CA GLY A 35 6.55 12.01 -1.97
C GLY A 35 6.28 11.91 -0.47
N SER A 36 5.01 11.96 -0.07
CA SER A 36 4.59 11.76 1.32
C SER A 36 4.83 10.34 1.81
N THR A 37 4.61 9.34 0.96
CA THR A 37 4.93 7.94 1.27
C THR A 37 6.43 7.76 1.54
N LEU A 38 7.30 8.40 0.75
CA LEU A 38 8.74 8.41 0.98
C LEU A 38 9.13 9.15 2.28
N LYS A 39 8.48 10.30 2.58
CA LYS A 39 8.66 11.01 3.86
C LYS A 39 8.35 10.11 5.06
N LEU A 40 7.25 9.35 5.01
CA LEU A 40 6.89 8.38 6.04
C LEU A 40 7.90 7.24 6.16
N MET A 41 8.40 6.71 5.03
CA MET A 41 9.44 5.67 5.04
C MET A 41 10.74 6.18 5.70
N LYS A 42 11.18 7.38 5.34
CA LYS A 42 12.35 8.01 5.97
C LYS A 42 12.13 8.20 7.47
N PHE A 43 10.95 8.69 7.85
CA PHE A 43 10.57 8.83 9.25
C PHE A 43 10.64 7.50 10.02
N ILE A 44 10.16 6.40 9.44
CA ILE A 44 10.29 5.06 10.03
C ILE A 44 11.76 4.71 10.25
N GLY A 45 12.61 4.87 9.24
CA GLY A 45 14.04 4.55 9.35
C GLY A 45 14.76 5.34 10.45
N GLU A 46 14.38 6.59 10.67
CA GLU A 46 14.96 7.47 11.69
C GLU A 46 14.43 7.23 13.10
N ASN A 47 13.21 6.69 13.23
CA ASN A 47 12.50 6.57 14.52
C ASN A 47 12.22 5.13 14.94
N SER A 48 12.68 4.13 14.18
CA SER A 48 12.52 2.73 14.54
C SER A 48 13.39 2.39 15.75
N GLN A 49 12.77 1.77 16.75
CA GLN A 49 13.44 1.31 17.98
C GLN A 49 13.17 -0.18 18.17
N SER A 50 13.85 -0.81 19.12
CA SER A 50 13.55 -2.19 19.48
C SER A 50 12.07 -2.34 19.84
N ALA A 51 11.39 -3.32 19.22
CA ALA A 51 9.94 -3.45 19.39
C ALA A 51 9.60 -3.66 20.87
N ARG A 52 8.67 -2.85 21.38
CA ARG A 52 8.04 -3.07 22.67
C ARG A 52 6.80 -3.95 22.46
N PRO A 53 6.40 -4.76 23.45
CA PRO A 53 5.15 -5.50 23.38
C PRO A 53 4.00 -4.51 23.15
N MET A 54 3.29 -4.66 22.02
CA MET A 54 2.13 -3.83 21.75
C MET A 54 0.92 -4.32 22.56
N PRO A 55 0.04 -3.39 23.00
CA PRO A 55 -1.25 -3.77 23.55
C PRO A 55 -2.03 -4.63 22.56
N GLN A 56 -2.73 -5.65 23.05
CA GLN A 56 -3.56 -6.54 22.22
C GLN A 56 -4.93 -5.93 21.91
N THR A 57 -5.29 -4.83 22.58
CA THR A 57 -6.57 -4.15 22.42
C THR A 57 -6.32 -2.66 22.20
N PHE A 58 -6.97 -2.12 21.17
CA PHE A 58 -6.89 -0.70 20.80
C PHE A 58 -8.30 -0.13 20.72
N GLN A 59 -8.47 1.13 21.09
CA GLN A 59 -9.72 1.87 20.93
C GLN A 59 -9.61 2.85 19.77
N CYS A 60 -10.73 3.09 19.10
CA CYS A 60 -10.78 4.09 18.03
C CYS A 60 -10.70 5.52 18.62
N PRO A 61 -9.85 6.41 18.08
CA PRO A 61 -9.79 7.80 18.55
C PRO A 61 -11.05 8.61 18.21
N ARG A 62 -11.91 8.12 17.30
CA ARG A 62 -13.14 8.79 16.85
C ARG A 62 -14.42 8.24 17.48
N CYS A 63 -14.40 7.05 18.07
CA CYS A 63 -15.61 6.42 18.63
C CYS A 63 -15.28 5.40 19.73
N PRO A 64 -16.22 5.02 20.61
CA PRO A 64 -15.95 4.12 21.74
C PRO A 64 -15.72 2.65 21.36
N ALA A 65 -15.66 2.32 20.07
CA ALA A 65 -15.48 0.95 19.62
C ALA A 65 -14.01 0.51 19.73
N HIS A 66 -13.81 -0.76 20.08
CA HIS A 66 -12.50 -1.40 19.95
C HIS A 66 -12.17 -1.63 18.47
N LEU A 67 -10.90 -1.46 18.12
CA LEU A 67 -10.42 -1.75 16.79
C LEU A 67 -10.33 -3.26 16.57
N VAL A 68 -10.63 -3.69 15.34
CA VAL A 68 -10.64 -5.09 14.93
C VAL A 68 -9.35 -5.39 14.18
N LEU A 69 -8.58 -6.37 14.67
CA LEU A 69 -7.42 -6.89 13.95
C LEU A 69 -7.87 -7.45 12.61
N THR A 70 -7.28 -6.93 11.54
CA THR A 70 -7.59 -7.26 10.16
C THR A 70 -6.30 -7.70 9.48
N HIS A 71 -6.39 -8.78 8.72
CA HIS A 71 -5.30 -9.31 7.92
C HIS A 71 -5.63 -9.05 6.46
N ASP A 72 -4.65 -8.59 5.70
CA ASP A 72 -4.82 -8.17 4.33
C ASP A 72 -3.61 -8.58 3.49
N LEU A 73 -3.75 -8.50 2.18
CA LEU A 73 -2.75 -8.93 1.23
C LEU A 73 -2.59 -7.88 0.15
N GLN A 74 -1.42 -7.23 0.10
CA GLN A 74 -1.06 -6.40 -1.02
C GLN A 74 -0.13 -7.19 -1.93
N ARG A 75 -0.60 -7.50 -3.15
CA ARG A 75 0.10 -8.36 -4.11
C ARG A 75 0.40 -9.74 -3.50
N ASN A 76 1.64 -9.98 -3.04
CA ASN A 76 2.05 -11.21 -2.39
C ASN A 76 2.54 -10.98 -0.94
N THR A 77 2.32 -9.77 -0.41
CA THR A 77 2.80 -9.35 0.91
C THR A 77 1.62 -9.30 1.87
N LYS A 78 1.55 -10.26 2.78
CA LYS A 78 0.53 -10.31 3.85
C LYS A 78 0.88 -9.31 4.95
N PHE A 79 -0.05 -8.48 5.37
CA PHE A 79 0.15 -7.53 6.47
C PHE A 79 -1.09 -7.44 7.36
N SER A 80 -0.93 -6.89 8.55
CA SER A 80 -2.02 -6.76 9.52
C SER A 80 -2.15 -5.33 10.00
N TYR A 81 -3.37 -4.92 10.33
CA TYR A 81 -3.69 -3.62 10.90
C TYR A 81 -4.97 -3.70 11.73
N TRP A 82 -5.23 -2.68 12.54
CA TRP A 82 -6.43 -2.59 13.37
C TRP A 82 -7.36 -1.54 12.79
N ARG A 83 -8.53 -1.96 12.31
CA ARG A 83 -9.51 -1.05 11.70
C ARG A 83 -10.65 -0.71 12.65
N CYS A 84 -11.20 0.47 12.52
CA CYS A 84 -12.45 0.81 13.18
C CYS A 84 -13.61 0.03 12.52
N PRO A 85 -14.50 -0.64 13.27
CA PRO A 85 -15.67 -1.30 12.70
C PRO A 85 -16.67 -0.31 12.09
N LYS A 86 -16.60 0.98 12.47
CA LYS A 86 -17.40 2.08 11.91
C LYS A 86 -16.69 2.84 10.77
N ASP A 87 -15.58 2.32 10.26
CA ASP A 87 -14.85 2.87 9.11
C ASP A 87 -14.31 4.30 9.32
N HIS A 88 -13.99 4.68 10.56
CA HIS A 88 -13.33 5.97 10.84
C HIS A 88 -11.87 6.03 10.41
N GLY A 89 -11.22 4.87 10.29
CA GLY A 89 -9.78 4.79 10.02
C GLY A 89 -9.16 3.48 10.46
N LYS A 90 -7.84 3.43 10.37
CA LYS A 90 -7.00 2.30 10.75
C LYS A 90 -5.75 2.70 11.51
N PHE A 91 -5.39 1.87 12.47
CA PHE A 91 -4.11 1.86 13.15
C PHE A 91 -3.21 0.82 12.49
N ILE A 92 -2.02 1.21 12.04
CA ILE A 92 -1.06 0.31 11.37
C ILE A 92 0.36 0.53 11.90
N GLY A 93 1.04 -0.55 12.25
CA GLY A 93 2.44 -0.50 12.68
C GLY A 93 3.38 -0.11 11.54
N PHE A 94 4.54 0.47 11.86
CA PHE A 94 5.53 0.90 10.87
C PHE A 94 5.93 -0.23 9.92
N PHE A 95 6.20 -1.43 10.45
CA PHE A 95 6.57 -2.58 9.64
C PHE A 95 5.45 -3.05 8.71
N ASP A 96 4.20 -3.11 9.19
CA ASP A 96 3.06 -3.47 8.36
C ASP A 96 2.74 -2.38 7.33
N PHE A 97 3.00 -1.10 7.60
CA PHE A 97 2.90 -0.03 6.62
C PHE A 97 3.94 -0.19 5.49
N LEU A 98 5.19 -0.54 5.82
CA LEU A 98 6.21 -0.84 4.81
C LEU A 98 5.80 -2.02 3.93
N LYS A 99 5.11 -3.02 4.52
CA LYS A 99 4.57 -4.17 3.79
C LYS A 99 3.36 -3.78 2.92
N GLU A 100 2.44 -2.96 3.42
CA GLU A 100 1.31 -2.41 2.67
C GLU A 100 1.78 -1.66 1.42
N LYS A 101 2.84 -0.85 1.54
CA LYS A 101 3.43 -0.11 0.41
C LYS A 101 4.47 -0.92 -0.38
N ASN A 102 4.61 -2.21 -0.06
CA ASN A 102 5.47 -3.18 -0.74
C ASN A 102 6.97 -2.84 -0.75
N PHE A 103 7.44 -2.06 0.22
CA PHE A 103 8.87 -1.74 0.40
C PHE A 103 9.65 -2.85 1.07
N VAL A 104 8.95 -3.74 1.78
CA VAL A 104 9.55 -4.91 2.42
C VAL A 104 9.00 -6.15 1.76
N ARG A 105 9.90 -7.09 1.44
CA ARG A 105 9.53 -8.43 0.98
C ARG A 105 10.19 -9.50 1.83
N GLN A 106 9.51 -10.63 1.94
CA GLN A 106 10.08 -11.82 2.55
C GLN A 106 11.16 -12.39 1.62
N LEU A 107 12.28 -12.83 2.19
CA LEU A 107 13.29 -13.55 1.44
C LEU A 107 12.82 -14.98 1.16
N SER A 108 13.07 -15.46 -0.06
CA SER A 108 12.82 -16.86 -0.40
C SER A 108 13.80 -17.78 0.34
N PRO A 109 13.47 -19.08 0.51
CA PRO A 109 14.38 -20.03 1.14
C PRO A 109 15.77 -20.09 0.48
N LYS A 110 15.83 -19.94 -0.85
CA LYS A 110 17.09 -19.87 -1.60
C LYS A 110 17.91 -18.63 -1.24
N GLU A 111 17.28 -17.47 -1.16
CA GLU A 111 17.95 -16.23 -0.77
C GLU A 111 18.44 -16.27 0.69
N ILE A 112 17.65 -16.87 1.60
CA ILE A 112 18.08 -17.08 2.98
C ILE A 112 19.30 -18.01 3.04
N GLN A 113 19.33 -19.06 2.22
CA GLN A 113 20.47 -19.97 2.15
C GLN A 113 21.73 -19.30 1.60
N GLU A 114 21.61 -18.46 0.58
CA GLU A 114 22.75 -17.65 0.09
C GLU A 114 23.22 -16.63 1.13
N LEU A 115 22.29 -16.01 1.86
CA LEU A 115 22.61 -15.06 2.93
C LEU A 115 23.43 -15.73 4.04
N ARG A 116 23.05 -16.95 4.43
CA ARG A 116 23.75 -17.77 5.45
C ARG A 116 25.21 -18.07 5.10
N LYS A 117 25.56 -18.14 3.82
CA LYS A 117 26.95 -18.40 3.40
C LYS A 117 27.88 -17.23 3.70
N ASN A 118 27.33 -16.01 3.73
CA ASN A 118 28.10 -14.77 3.79
C ASN A 118 27.94 -14.04 5.13
N ILE A 119 26.80 -14.22 5.81
CA ILE A 119 26.43 -13.46 7.01
C ILE A 119 25.81 -14.43 8.03
N GLN A 120 26.30 -14.35 9.28
CA GLN A 120 25.77 -15.18 10.39
C GLN A 120 24.60 -14.51 11.12
N THR A 121 24.60 -13.18 11.24
CA THR A 121 23.58 -12.45 12.01
C THR A 121 23.01 -11.28 11.20
N VAL A 122 21.70 -11.12 11.24
CA VAL A 122 21.01 -9.96 10.66
C VAL A 122 20.04 -9.36 11.68
N ASN A 123 19.76 -8.07 11.57
CA ASN A 123 18.75 -7.44 12.43
C ASN A 123 17.36 -7.65 11.84
N CYS A 124 16.39 -7.95 12.70
CA CYS A 124 15.00 -8.08 12.31
C CYS A 124 14.43 -6.74 11.85
N SER A 125 13.93 -6.68 10.62
CA SER A 125 13.30 -5.47 10.06
C SER A 125 12.03 -5.00 10.81
N ASN A 126 11.42 -5.86 11.65
CA ASN A 126 10.23 -5.51 12.44
C ASN A 126 10.59 -5.03 13.85
N CYS A 127 11.47 -5.74 14.57
CA CYS A 127 11.76 -5.46 15.98
C CYS A 127 13.18 -4.97 16.28
N GLY A 128 14.06 -4.92 15.28
CA GLY A 128 15.48 -4.59 15.45
C GLY A 128 16.31 -5.64 16.18
N GLY A 129 15.69 -6.70 16.73
CA GLY A 129 16.40 -7.76 17.44
C GLY A 129 17.29 -8.58 16.50
N PRO A 130 18.42 -9.12 17.01
CA PRO A 130 19.32 -9.95 16.21
C PRO A 130 18.64 -11.26 15.82
N ILE A 131 18.89 -11.71 14.60
CA ILE A 131 18.50 -13.02 14.07
C ILE A 131 19.77 -13.75 13.70
N ASP A 132 20.06 -14.83 14.42
CA ASP A 132 21.07 -15.77 14.00
C ASP A 132 20.54 -16.61 12.83
N LEU A 133 21.14 -16.41 11.67
CA LEU A 133 20.76 -17.08 10.43
C LEU A 133 21.16 -18.55 10.45
N ALA A 134 22.12 -18.99 11.27
CA ALA A 134 22.52 -20.39 11.36
C ALA A 134 21.42 -21.26 11.97
N THR A 135 20.68 -20.70 12.93
CA THR A 135 19.72 -21.44 13.76
C THR A 135 18.27 -21.16 13.40
N ALA A 136 17.95 -20.00 12.82
CA ALA A 136 16.57 -19.59 12.56
C ALA A 136 16.33 -19.09 11.13
N SER A 137 15.07 -19.20 10.67
CA SER A 137 14.55 -18.60 9.44
C SER A 137 13.53 -17.48 9.71
N ALA A 138 13.29 -17.18 10.99
CA ALA A 138 12.44 -16.12 11.49
C ALA A 138 13.04 -15.55 12.78
N CYS A 139 12.63 -14.34 13.15
CA CYS A 139 13.07 -13.72 14.39
C CYS A 139 12.52 -14.48 15.60
N THR A 140 13.40 -14.92 16.50
CA THR A 140 13.03 -15.61 17.74
C THR A 140 12.34 -14.70 18.75
N HIS A 141 12.54 -13.37 18.64
CA HIS A 141 11.93 -12.39 19.55
C HIS A 141 10.47 -12.06 19.21
N CYS A 142 10.17 -11.85 17.92
CA CYS A 142 8.84 -11.38 17.49
C CYS A 142 8.15 -12.29 16.48
N GLY A 143 8.75 -13.43 16.13
CA GLY A 143 8.22 -14.38 15.14
C GLY A 143 8.23 -13.88 13.69
N SER A 144 8.72 -12.67 13.42
CA SER A 144 8.68 -12.09 12.08
C SER A 144 9.64 -12.81 11.12
N PRO A 145 9.21 -13.11 9.88
CA PRO A 145 10.07 -13.75 8.90
C PRO A 145 11.22 -12.84 8.49
N ILE A 146 12.32 -13.43 8.03
CA ILE A 146 13.46 -12.67 7.52
C ILE A 146 13.02 -11.92 6.27
N SER A 147 13.02 -10.60 6.39
CA SER A 147 12.50 -9.71 5.36
C SER A 147 13.55 -8.65 5.03
N THR A 148 13.70 -8.36 3.74
CA THR A 148 14.60 -7.31 3.26
C THR A 148 13.80 -6.10 2.81
N LEU A 149 14.38 -4.91 2.99
CA LEU A 149 13.92 -3.73 2.27
C LEU A 149 14.27 -3.98 0.79
N ASP A 150 13.25 -4.11 -0.05
CA ASP A 150 13.45 -4.20 -1.49
C ASP A 150 14.05 -2.86 -1.92
N MET A 151 15.32 -2.80 -2.30
CA MET A 151 15.95 -1.54 -2.75
C MET A 151 15.63 -1.21 -4.20
N LYS A 152 15.18 -2.19 -5.01
CA LYS A 152 14.87 -1.99 -6.43
C LYS A 152 13.55 -1.25 -6.61
N GLN A 153 12.56 -1.55 -5.77
CA GLN A 153 11.26 -0.88 -5.83
C GLN A 153 11.29 0.60 -5.42
N PRO A 154 11.91 1.03 -4.30
CA PRO A 154 12.12 2.42 -3.97
C PRO A 154 12.87 3.15 -5.07
N GLN A 155 13.89 2.55 -5.71
CA GLN A 155 14.61 3.18 -6.82
C GLN A 155 13.74 3.38 -8.06
N GLN A 156 12.97 2.36 -8.45
CA GLN A 156 12.04 2.46 -9.58
C GLN A 156 10.89 3.43 -9.29
N MET A 157 10.37 3.41 -8.06
CA MET A 157 9.39 4.36 -7.58
C MET A 157 9.99 5.76 -7.60
N LEU A 158 11.12 6.03 -6.93
CA LEU A 158 11.84 7.31 -6.97
C LEU A 158 12.06 7.80 -8.40
N ALA A 159 12.46 6.94 -9.33
CA ALA A 159 12.63 7.30 -10.73
C ALA A 159 11.29 7.71 -11.38
N GLN A 160 10.22 6.94 -11.21
CA GLN A 160 8.87 7.30 -11.66
C GLN A 160 8.37 8.60 -11.02
N LEU A 161 8.73 8.85 -9.75
CA LEU A 161 8.33 10.04 -9.00
C LEU A 161 9.08 11.28 -9.43
N GLN A 162 10.38 11.17 -9.67
CA GLN A 162 11.17 12.25 -10.27
C GLN A 162 10.64 12.61 -11.65
N GLN A 163 10.23 11.61 -12.45
CA GLN A 163 9.61 11.83 -13.76
C GLN A 163 8.23 12.49 -13.65
N ALA A 164 7.40 12.09 -12.67
CA ALA A 164 6.07 12.68 -12.46
C ALA A 164 6.11 14.09 -11.87
N ALA A 165 7.11 14.40 -11.03
CA ALA A 165 7.31 15.72 -10.44
C ALA A 165 8.07 16.70 -11.34
N ALA A 166 8.67 16.22 -12.43
CA ALA A 166 9.34 17.08 -13.40
C ALA A 166 8.29 18.02 -14.04
N PRO A 167 8.54 19.34 -14.09
CA PRO A 167 7.64 20.29 -14.72
C PRO A 167 7.51 19.93 -16.20
N LYS A 168 6.35 19.39 -16.56
CA LYS A 168 6.02 19.10 -17.96
C LYS A 168 5.59 20.43 -18.59
N PRO A 169 6.22 20.87 -19.69
CA PRO A 169 5.74 22.04 -20.40
C PRO A 169 4.27 21.79 -20.79
N PRO A 170 3.39 22.80 -20.69
CA PRO A 170 2.00 22.64 -21.09
C PRO A 170 1.99 22.19 -22.55
N ASN A 171 1.45 21.00 -22.82
CA ASN A 171 1.34 20.49 -24.17
C ASN A 171 0.29 21.35 -24.91
N PRO A 172 0.68 22.14 -25.93
CA PRO A 172 -0.26 23.02 -26.63
C PRO A 172 -1.33 22.23 -27.41
N ALA A 173 -1.09 20.94 -27.70
CA ALA A 173 -2.06 20.07 -28.36
C ALA A 173 -3.05 19.40 -27.40
N LEU A 174 -2.82 19.51 -26.07
CA LEU A 174 -3.61 18.81 -25.06
C LEU A 174 -5.12 19.10 -25.12
N PRO A 175 -5.59 20.34 -25.39
CA PRO A 175 -7.01 20.60 -25.56
C PRO A 175 -7.64 19.82 -26.73
N LEU A 176 -6.92 19.70 -27.86
CA LEU A 176 -7.40 18.97 -29.04
C LEU A 176 -7.38 17.46 -28.83
N GLU A 177 -6.35 16.95 -28.13
CA GLU A 177 -6.23 15.55 -27.74
C GLU A 177 -7.35 15.14 -26.77
N LEU A 178 -7.67 16.00 -25.80
CA LEU A 178 -8.73 15.75 -24.82
C LEU A 178 -10.10 15.70 -25.47
N GLU A 179 -10.38 16.60 -26.41
CA GLU A 179 -11.63 16.58 -27.20
C GLU A 179 -11.74 15.33 -28.09
N ARG A 180 -10.63 14.89 -28.70
CA ARG A 180 -10.62 13.63 -29.47
C ARG A 180 -10.90 12.43 -28.57
N ALA A 181 -10.22 12.33 -27.44
CA ALA A 181 -10.41 11.25 -26.47
C ALA A 181 -11.83 11.25 -25.91
N LYS A 182 -12.42 12.42 -25.66
CA LYS A 182 -13.81 12.57 -25.23
C LYS A 182 -14.78 12.03 -26.28
N ARG A 183 -14.63 12.41 -27.55
CA ARG A 183 -15.47 11.88 -28.65
C ARG A 183 -15.31 10.38 -28.86
N GLU A 184 -14.10 9.87 -28.74
CA GLU A 184 -13.85 8.42 -28.80
C GLU A 184 -14.56 7.71 -27.64
N ALA A 185 -14.42 8.20 -26.41
CA ALA A 185 -15.13 7.63 -25.26
C ALA A 185 -16.66 7.72 -25.43
N GLU A 186 -17.18 8.83 -25.94
CA GLU A 186 -18.61 8.99 -26.28
C GLU A 186 -19.06 8.04 -27.39
N GLY A 187 -18.20 7.71 -28.37
CA GLY A 187 -18.52 6.72 -29.40
C GLY A 187 -18.55 5.28 -28.87
N TRP A 188 -17.74 4.98 -27.86
CA TRP A 188 -17.66 3.64 -27.27
C TRP A 188 -18.66 3.41 -26.13
N PHE A 189 -18.95 4.45 -25.35
CA PHE A 189 -19.80 4.39 -24.16
C PHE A 189 -21.05 5.25 -24.25
N GLY A 190 -21.27 5.91 -25.38
CA GLY A 190 -22.51 6.63 -25.66
C GLY A 190 -23.70 5.69 -25.78
N PRO A 191 -24.93 6.24 -25.74
CA PRO A 191 -26.12 5.43 -25.91
C PRO A 191 -26.09 4.76 -27.28
N HIS A 192 -25.96 3.43 -27.28
CA HIS A 192 -26.17 2.63 -28.48
C HIS A 192 -27.63 2.84 -28.86
N GLU A 193 -27.91 3.34 -30.08
CA GLU A 193 -29.26 3.26 -30.62
C GLU A 193 -29.66 1.78 -30.54
N SER A 194 -30.72 1.51 -29.78
CA SER A 194 -31.34 0.20 -29.74
C SER A 194 -31.82 -0.10 -31.14
N ASP A 195 -31.12 -0.98 -31.83
CA ASP A 195 -31.50 -1.47 -33.15
C ASP A 195 -32.91 -2.06 -33.06
N PRO A 196 -33.95 -1.44 -33.66
CA PRO A 196 -35.33 -1.88 -33.50
C PRO A 196 -35.59 -3.27 -34.11
N ASP A 197 -34.65 -3.81 -34.90
CA ASP A 197 -34.74 -5.13 -35.52
C ASP A 197 -34.27 -6.30 -34.62
N TRP A 198 -33.75 -6.07 -33.40
CA TRP A 198 -33.37 -7.19 -32.52
C TRP A 198 -34.56 -8.09 -32.14
N LEU A 199 -35.77 -7.54 -32.13
CA LEU A 199 -37.02 -8.25 -31.82
C LEU A 199 -37.49 -9.16 -32.97
N SER A 200 -37.10 -8.89 -34.21
CA SER A 200 -37.52 -9.70 -35.36
C SER A 200 -36.67 -10.97 -35.50
N ASP A 201 -35.37 -10.90 -35.20
CA ASP A 201 -34.46 -12.06 -35.20
C ASP A 201 -34.68 -13.04 -34.03
N ALA A 202 -35.26 -12.59 -32.92
CA ALA A 202 -35.60 -13.47 -31.79
C ALA A 202 -36.89 -14.29 -32.02
N SER A 203 -37.69 -13.95 -33.03
CA SER A 203 -39.04 -14.51 -33.23
C SER A 203 -39.12 -15.63 -34.27
N SER A 204 -38.04 -15.91 -35.02
CA SER A 204 -38.00 -16.92 -36.09
C SER A 204 -37.29 -18.23 -35.71
N GLY A 205 -36.82 -18.37 -34.47
CA GLY A 205 -36.28 -19.63 -33.93
C GLY A 205 -37.37 -20.53 -33.33
N SER A 206 -38.10 -21.24 -34.18
CA SER A 206 -39.01 -22.32 -33.75
C SER A 206 -38.21 -23.45 -33.08
N LEU A 207 -38.32 -23.56 -31.76
CA LEU A 207 -37.88 -24.71 -30.97
C LEU A 207 -38.82 -24.83 -29.77
N ILE A 208 -39.86 -25.65 -29.93
CA ILE A 208 -40.29 -26.71 -29.01
C ILE A 208 -41.41 -27.48 -29.71
N GLN A 209 -41.12 -28.72 -30.10
CA GLN A 209 -41.98 -29.88 -29.85
C GLN A 209 -41.10 -31.07 -29.52
#